data_AF-A0A354GGP6-F1
#
_entry.id   AF-A0A354GGP6-F1
#
_cell.length_a   1.000
_cell.length_b   1.000
_cell.length_c   1.000
_cell.angle_alpha   90.00
_cell.angle_beta   90.00
_cell.angle_gamma   90.00
#
_symmetry.space_group_name_H-M   'P 1'
#
loop_
_entity.id
_entity.type
_entity.pdbx_description
1 polymer ?
#
loop_
_entity_poly.entity_id
_entity_poly.type
_entity_poly.pdbx_seq_one_letter_code
_entity_poly.pdbx_strand_id
1 'polypeptide(L)'
;MNEIALLTNLYTKPKFGVAFSSYDKLYRKAKEYNSDIKKETVKKFLRNRLSHSLFAKKIYKFKKRKIYCMNPASQVSVDLWELSNDDKRKNYPYKYLFCQIDNFSRLVQIFKLKSKTPEEIKKILKLSFSIFKPRSILCDREGSFFSTLISNFLKENNVKIYTQKSAPTLKWKNGMIERGLRTLKLITKQYCEEYGITRFVDHLKNIMSIYNLRVNRSTGYSPKELHFSKDAIADYQTKLSNELNQSAAKMEKGDLQLGDYVRFKVLARQFAKETEKTFSRSVHIITQIKKTDPLVYRIFPTPPDQDRFFYRNELFKIDKDFITRRDIPVEKVVASKKLPNGEKIYECALVGEKKREWLTLQSLKTRFILFPDADISTDLLQKTHNRSMITRKQQRENYLKDGVTTRSQTIVQKGVKN
;
A
#
# COMPACT_ATOMS: atom_id res chain seq x y z
N MET A 1 9.71 30.44 32.81
CA MET A 1 8.76 29.31 32.66
C MET A 1 9.36 28.33 31.68
N ASN A 2 9.46 27.02 31.99
CA ASN A 2 9.98 26.01 31.04
C ASN A 2 9.19 26.10 29.71
N GLU A 3 9.89 26.21 28.57
CA GLU A 3 9.26 26.35 27.24
C GLU A 3 8.23 25.25 26.96
N ILE A 4 8.51 24.02 27.40
CA ILE A 4 7.60 22.88 27.25
C ILE A 4 6.33 23.09 28.08
N ALA A 5 6.44 23.63 29.29
CA ALA A 5 5.29 23.89 30.16
C ALA A 5 4.41 25.01 29.58
N LEU A 6 5.02 26.07 29.04
CA LEU A 6 4.31 27.14 28.33
C LEU A 6 3.54 26.57 27.14
N LEU A 7 4.22 25.86 26.24
CA LEU A 7 3.59 25.27 25.06
C LEU A 7 2.50 24.26 25.44
N THR A 8 2.68 23.51 26.53
CA THR A 8 1.65 22.60 27.07
C THR A 8 0.41 23.38 27.46
N ASN A 9 0.56 24.45 28.23
CA ASN A 9 -0.57 25.29 28.65
C ASN A 9 -1.32 25.90 27.47
N LEU A 10 -0.59 26.49 26.50
CA LEU A 10 -1.19 27.10 25.31
C LEU A 10 -1.93 26.07 24.44
N TYR A 11 -1.37 24.87 24.29
CA TYR A 11 -1.94 23.85 23.42
C TYR A 11 -3.12 23.10 24.04
N THR A 12 -3.23 23.01 25.36
CA THR A 12 -4.30 22.22 26.01
C THR A 12 -5.41 23.05 26.66
N LYS A 13 -5.14 24.28 27.10
CA LYS A 13 -6.13 25.09 27.83
C LYS A 13 -6.95 25.94 26.86
N PRO A 14 -8.29 25.77 26.81
CA PRO A 14 -9.16 26.50 25.87
C PRO A 14 -9.05 28.03 25.98
N LYS A 15 -8.79 28.55 27.18
CA LYS A 15 -8.74 29.98 27.50
C LYS A 15 -7.77 30.81 26.64
N PHE A 16 -6.79 30.18 26.00
CA PHE A 16 -5.80 30.88 25.18
C PHE A 16 -6.20 30.99 23.70
N GLY A 17 -7.34 30.43 23.28
CA GLY A 17 -7.84 30.51 21.89
C GLY A 17 -7.02 29.73 20.84
N VAL A 18 -5.94 29.07 21.25
CA VAL A 18 -5.03 28.30 20.38
C VAL A 18 -4.90 26.83 20.78
N ALA A 19 -5.79 26.35 21.66
CA ALA A 19 -5.81 24.95 22.06
C ALA A 19 -6.02 24.03 20.85
N PHE A 20 -5.25 22.95 20.78
CA PHE A 20 -5.26 21.96 19.68
C PHE A 20 -5.03 22.54 18.28
N SER A 21 -4.48 23.75 18.16
CA SER A 21 -4.33 24.46 16.89
C SER A 21 -3.11 24.02 16.07
N SER A 22 -2.98 24.60 14.87
CA SER A 22 -1.86 24.38 13.97
C SER A 22 -0.55 25.00 14.48
N TYR A 23 0.56 24.57 13.89
CA TYR A 23 1.89 25.12 14.15
C TYR A 23 1.94 26.65 14.13
N ASP A 24 1.42 27.29 13.08
CA ASP A 24 1.53 28.75 12.93
C ASP A 24 0.75 29.50 14.03
N LYS A 25 -0.43 29.01 14.41
CA LYS A 25 -1.25 29.60 15.46
C LYS A 25 -0.58 29.46 16.82
N LEU A 26 -0.06 28.27 17.14
CA LEU A 26 0.65 28.03 18.40
C LEU A 26 1.95 28.84 18.49
N TYR A 27 2.71 28.94 17.38
CA TYR A 27 3.97 29.68 17.35
C TYR A 27 3.74 31.19 17.55
N ARG A 28 2.77 31.78 16.85
CA ARG A 28 2.42 33.21 17.03
C ARG A 28 2.02 33.50 18.47
N LYS A 29 1.15 32.68 19.05
CA LYS A 29 0.73 32.85 20.44
C LYS A 29 1.87 32.65 21.43
N ALA A 30 2.75 31.68 21.19
CA ALA A 30 3.90 31.43 22.06
C ALA A 30 4.90 32.61 22.07
N LYS A 31 5.07 33.31 20.95
CA LYS A 31 5.91 34.52 20.85
C LYS A 31 5.42 35.68 21.70
N GLU A 32 4.11 35.78 21.96
CA GLU A 32 3.54 36.80 22.86
C GLU A 32 3.97 36.60 24.33
N TYR A 33 4.27 35.36 24.74
CA TYR A 33 4.69 35.04 26.11
C TYR A 33 6.21 34.83 26.25
N ASN A 34 6.88 34.45 25.16
CA ASN A 34 8.32 34.26 25.10
C ASN A 34 8.84 34.67 23.71
N SER A 35 9.40 35.87 23.62
CA SER A 35 9.96 36.44 22.40
C SER A 35 11.12 35.64 21.83
N ASP A 36 11.79 34.80 22.61
CA ASP A 36 12.97 34.04 22.20
C ASP A 36 12.63 32.64 21.70
N ILE A 37 11.36 32.23 21.78
CA ILE A 37 10.96 30.86 21.44
C ILE A 37 11.30 30.51 19.99
N LYS A 38 12.02 29.41 19.80
CA LYS A 38 12.47 28.96 18.47
C LYS A 38 11.36 28.18 17.76
N LYS A 39 11.35 28.30 16.43
CA LYS A 39 10.42 27.58 15.56
C LYS A 39 10.57 26.06 15.71
N GLU A 40 11.80 25.60 15.87
CA GLU A 40 12.20 24.21 16.04
C GLU A 40 11.62 23.61 17.33
N THR A 41 11.62 24.38 18.43
CA THR A 41 11.04 23.97 19.71
C THR A 41 9.55 23.70 19.55
N VAL A 42 8.79 24.60 18.90
CA VAL A 42 7.35 24.42 18.69
C VAL A 42 7.06 23.26 17.74
N LYS A 43 7.86 23.07 16.67
CA LYS A 43 7.74 21.91 15.77
C LYS A 43 7.98 20.60 16.51
N LYS A 44 9.05 20.51 17.30
CA LYS A 44 9.38 19.32 18.12
C LYS A 44 8.26 19.03 19.12
N PHE A 45 7.79 20.06 19.81
CA PHE A 45 6.66 19.96 20.73
C PHE A 45 5.41 19.37 20.05
N LEU A 46 4.95 19.96 18.94
CA LEU A 46 3.74 19.52 18.24
C LEU A 46 3.89 18.13 17.63
N ARG A 47 5.05 17.80 17.08
CA ARG A 47 5.36 16.46 16.55
C ARG A 47 5.08 15.39 17.60
N ASN A 48 5.46 15.64 18.84
CA ASN A 48 5.33 14.67 19.91
C ASN A 48 3.99 14.72 20.65
N ARG A 49 3.06 15.62 20.28
CA ARG A 49 1.70 15.63 20.84
C ARG A 49 0.84 14.54 20.21
N LEU A 50 0.17 13.75 21.05
CA LEU A 50 -0.67 12.65 20.60
C LEU A 50 -1.80 13.11 19.66
N SER A 51 -2.57 14.14 20.06
CA SER A 51 -3.63 14.69 19.21
C SER A 51 -3.09 15.15 17.85
N HIS A 52 -2.03 15.95 17.86
CA HIS A 52 -1.44 16.46 16.62
C HIS A 52 -0.90 15.35 15.72
N SER A 53 -0.13 14.39 16.26
CA SER A 53 0.44 13.29 15.47
C SER A 53 -0.62 12.35 14.88
N LEU A 54 -1.73 12.10 15.59
CA LEU A 54 -2.82 11.25 15.09
C LEU A 54 -3.61 11.92 13.98
N PHE A 55 -3.84 13.24 14.07
CA PHE A 55 -4.63 14.03 13.13
C PHE A 55 -3.78 14.80 12.12
N ALA A 56 -2.48 14.51 12.04
CA ALA A 56 -1.59 15.18 11.11
C ALA A 56 -2.08 15.05 9.65
N LYS A 57 -1.93 16.13 8.88
CA LYS A 57 -2.50 16.28 7.54
C LYS A 57 -2.14 15.10 6.64
N LYS A 58 -3.16 14.57 5.97
CA LYS A 58 -3.03 13.45 5.04
C LYS A 58 -2.46 13.94 3.71
N ILE A 59 -1.22 13.54 3.40
CA ILE A 59 -0.62 13.78 2.08
C ILE A 59 -1.01 12.61 1.17
N TYR A 60 -1.73 12.90 0.09
CA TYR A 60 -2.19 11.89 -0.89
C TYR A 60 -1.34 11.87 -2.16
N LYS A 61 -0.87 13.04 -2.59
CA LYS A 61 -0.02 13.22 -3.78
C LYS A 61 1.43 13.38 -3.33
N PHE A 62 2.25 12.39 -3.61
CA PHE A 62 3.69 12.40 -3.37
C PHE A 62 4.35 11.45 -4.38
N LYS A 63 5.66 11.63 -4.61
CA LYS A 63 6.43 10.79 -5.53
C LYS A 63 6.36 9.32 -5.06
N LYS A 64 6.14 8.40 -5.99
CA LYS A 64 6.09 6.96 -5.71
C LYS A 64 7.08 6.26 -6.62
N ARG A 65 7.52 5.07 -6.22
CA ARG A 65 8.46 4.29 -7.00
C ARG A 65 7.82 3.91 -8.33
N LYS A 66 8.45 4.32 -9.42
CA LYS A 66 8.16 3.83 -10.78
C LYS A 66 8.62 2.36 -10.89
N ILE A 67 7.84 1.50 -11.53
CA ILE A 67 8.40 0.26 -12.09
C ILE A 67 8.76 0.55 -13.52
N TYR A 68 9.95 0.12 -13.89
CA TYR A 68 10.36 0.01 -15.28
C TYR A 68 10.33 -1.46 -15.66
N CYS A 69 9.62 -1.77 -16.74
CA CYS A 69 9.85 -2.98 -17.50
C CYS A 69 10.84 -2.58 -18.59
N MET A 70 11.86 -3.40 -18.84
CA MET A 70 12.91 -3.06 -19.81
C MET A 70 12.70 -3.72 -21.17
N ASN A 71 11.85 -4.75 -21.28
CA ASN A 71 11.62 -5.42 -22.55
C ASN A 71 10.13 -5.71 -22.75
N PRO A 72 9.66 -5.78 -24.01
CA PRO A 72 8.36 -6.36 -24.34
C PRO A 72 8.19 -7.74 -23.69
N ALA A 73 6.97 -8.07 -23.28
CA ALA A 73 6.62 -9.34 -22.64
C ALA A 73 7.39 -9.64 -21.34
N SER A 74 8.11 -8.68 -20.74
CA SER A 74 8.73 -8.91 -19.42
C SER A 74 7.69 -9.06 -18.32
N GLN A 75 6.66 -8.21 -18.36
CA GLN A 75 5.56 -8.24 -17.43
C GLN A 75 4.30 -7.73 -18.10
N VAL A 76 3.23 -8.48 -17.96
CA VAL A 76 1.89 -8.06 -18.40
C VAL A 76 1.02 -7.84 -17.18
N SER A 77 0.18 -6.81 -17.22
CA SER A 77 -0.90 -6.64 -16.24
C SER A 77 -2.20 -7.17 -16.82
N VAL A 78 -2.98 -7.88 -16.01
CA VAL A 78 -4.27 -8.47 -16.42
C VAL A 78 -5.41 -7.98 -15.54
N ASP A 79 -6.57 -7.80 -16.15
CA ASP A 79 -7.80 -7.38 -15.50
C ASP A 79 -9.02 -7.96 -16.24
N LEU A 80 -10.13 -8.12 -15.54
CA LEU A 80 -11.39 -8.58 -16.11
C LEU A 80 -12.36 -7.41 -16.26
N TRP A 81 -12.72 -7.10 -17.50
CA TRP A 81 -13.79 -6.17 -17.78
C TRP A 81 -15.13 -6.92 -17.79
N GLU A 82 -15.89 -6.75 -16.70
CA GLU A 82 -17.28 -7.21 -16.64
C GLU A 82 -18.22 -6.29 -17.43
N LEU A 83 -19.04 -6.91 -18.28
CA LEU A 83 -20.02 -6.21 -19.11
C LEU A 83 -21.24 -5.80 -18.27
N SER A 84 -21.84 -4.65 -18.63
CA SER A 84 -23.12 -4.23 -18.04
C SER A 84 -24.23 -5.21 -18.40
N ASN A 85 -25.38 -5.17 -17.71
CA ASN A 85 -26.50 -6.06 -18.03
C ASN A 85 -26.99 -5.86 -19.47
N ASP A 86 -26.96 -4.64 -19.98
CA ASP A 86 -27.37 -4.33 -21.35
C ASP A 86 -26.34 -4.83 -22.36
N ASP A 87 -25.04 -4.63 -22.07
CA ASP A 87 -23.96 -5.16 -22.89
C ASP A 87 -23.98 -6.69 -22.91
N LYS A 88 -24.27 -7.36 -21.79
CA LYS A 88 -24.40 -8.82 -21.70
C LYS A 88 -25.50 -9.34 -22.62
N ARG A 89 -26.64 -8.64 -22.74
CA ARG A 89 -27.73 -9.01 -23.67
C ARG A 89 -27.29 -8.86 -25.12
N LYS A 90 -26.70 -7.72 -25.48
CA LYS A 90 -26.24 -7.44 -26.86
C LYS A 90 -25.07 -8.35 -27.29
N ASN A 91 -24.20 -8.72 -26.35
CA ASN A 91 -22.95 -9.45 -26.61
C ASN A 91 -22.99 -10.93 -26.16
N TYR A 92 -24.18 -11.52 -26.00
CA TYR A 92 -24.36 -12.93 -25.61
C TYR A 92 -23.54 -13.90 -26.51
N PRO A 93 -22.92 -14.97 -25.99
CA PRO A 93 -22.92 -15.45 -24.60
C PRO A 93 -21.83 -14.85 -23.72
N TYR A 94 -21.15 -13.77 -24.15
CA TYR A 94 -19.99 -13.24 -23.44
C TYR A 94 -20.43 -12.28 -22.32
N LYS A 95 -19.88 -12.50 -21.13
CA LYS A 95 -20.18 -11.71 -19.92
C LYS A 95 -19.00 -10.88 -19.46
N TYR A 96 -17.79 -11.29 -19.86
CA TYR A 96 -16.55 -10.66 -19.44
C TYR A 96 -15.60 -10.56 -20.63
N LEU A 97 -14.67 -9.63 -20.54
CA LEU A 97 -13.49 -9.58 -21.39
C LEU A 97 -12.24 -9.68 -20.52
N PHE A 98 -11.32 -10.56 -20.89
CA PHE A 98 -9.99 -10.62 -20.30
C PHE A 98 -9.11 -9.64 -21.04
N CYS A 99 -8.63 -8.64 -20.32
CA CYS A 99 -7.77 -7.61 -20.84
C CYS A 99 -6.36 -7.83 -20.32
N GLN A 100 -5.40 -7.82 -21.24
CA GLN A 100 -3.97 -7.91 -20.95
C GLN A 100 -3.28 -6.70 -21.54
N ILE A 101 -2.44 -6.03 -20.75
CA ILE A 101 -1.58 -4.95 -21.22
C ILE A 101 -0.12 -5.30 -20.94
N ASP A 102 0.74 -5.14 -21.94
CA ASP A 102 2.18 -5.25 -21.75
C ASP A 102 2.72 -3.99 -21.06
N ASN A 103 3.47 -4.15 -19.96
CA ASN A 103 3.89 -3.01 -19.14
C ASN A 103 5.03 -2.19 -19.78
N PHE A 104 5.73 -2.73 -20.78
CA PHE A 104 6.76 -2.01 -21.53
C PHE A 104 6.12 -1.19 -22.66
N SER A 105 5.55 -1.89 -23.65
CA SER A 105 5.02 -1.34 -24.90
C SER A 105 3.64 -0.72 -24.78
N ARG A 106 2.89 -1.08 -23.73
CA ARG A 106 1.45 -0.77 -23.57
C ARG A 106 0.55 -1.48 -24.56
N LEU A 107 1.05 -2.50 -25.27
CA LEU A 107 0.25 -3.30 -26.20
C LEU A 107 -0.91 -3.96 -25.44
N VAL A 108 -2.13 -3.81 -25.95
CA VAL A 108 -3.31 -4.44 -25.36
C VAL A 108 -3.82 -5.60 -26.20
N GLN A 109 -4.19 -6.66 -25.50
CA GLN A 109 -4.97 -7.77 -26.01
C GLN A 109 -6.25 -7.94 -25.20
N ILE A 110 -7.34 -8.23 -25.90
CA ILE A 110 -8.66 -8.44 -25.34
C ILE A 110 -9.19 -9.77 -25.84
N PHE A 111 -9.64 -10.61 -24.91
CA PHE A 111 -10.25 -11.89 -25.21
C PHE A 111 -11.63 -11.97 -24.58
N LYS A 112 -12.57 -12.62 -25.26
CA LYS A 112 -13.96 -12.77 -24.83
C LYS A 112 -14.13 -13.97 -23.89
N LEU A 113 -14.87 -13.81 -22.80
CA LEU A 113 -15.16 -14.86 -21.82
C LEU A 113 -16.66 -14.95 -21.52
N LYS A 114 -17.15 -16.18 -21.36
CA LYS A 114 -18.52 -16.47 -20.96
C LYS A 114 -18.63 -16.54 -19.44
N SER A 115 -17.57 -16.99 -18.76
CA SER A 115 -17.51 -17.14 -17.31
C SER A 115 -16.11 -16.83 -16.75
N LYS A 116 -15.99 -16.64 -15.44
CA LYS A 116 -14.70 -16.43 -14.75
C LYS A 116 -14.07 -17.76 -14.29
N THR A 117 -14.45 -18.89 -14.89
CA THR A 117 -13.97 -20.20 -14.46
C THR A 117 -12.47 -20.35 -14.78
N PRO A 118 -11.70 -21.07 -13.94
CA PRO A 118 -10.29 -21.37 -14.21
C PRO A 118 -10.04 -21.97 -15.59
N GLU A 119 -10.95 -22.82 -16.09
CA GLU A 119 -10.83 -23.51 -17.38
C GLU A 119 -10.90 -22.52 -18.55
N GLU A 120 -11.85 -21.58 -18.51
CA GLU A 120 -11.96 -20.52 -19.53
C GLU A 120 -10.73 -19.61 -19.49
N ILE A 121 -10.28 -19.22 -18.30
CA ILE A 121 -9.09 -18.37 -18.16
C ILE A 121 -7.85 -19.10 -18.69
N LYS A 122 -7.67 -20.40 -18.40
CA LYS A 122 -6.56 -21.19 -18.96
C LYS A 122 -6.61 -21.24 -20.48
N LYS A 123 -7.79 -21.41 -21.07
CA LYS A 123 -7.97 -21.36 -22.54
C LYS A 123 -7.53 -20.02 -23.12
N ILE A 124 -7.92 -18.92 -22.47
CA ILE A 124 -7.51 -17.58 -22.90
C ILE A 124 -6.01 -17.35 -22.72
N LEU A 125 -5.41 -17.79 -21.62
CA LEU A 125 -3.96 -17.68 -21.41
C LEU A 125 -3.18 -18.46 -22.46
N LYS A 126 -3.64 -19.65 -22.86
CA LYS A 126 -3.03 -20.39 -23.98
C LYS A 126 -3.05 -19.58 -25.28
N LEU A 127 -4.18 -18.95 -25.61
CA LEU A 127 -4.31 -18.09 -26.79
C LEU A 127 -3.46 -16.82 -26.70
N SER A 128 -3.34 -16.23 -25.51
CA SER A 128 -2.45 -15.08 -25.28
C SER A 128 -0.99 -15.47 -25.50
N PHE A 129 -0.56 -16.60 -24.93
CA PHE A 129 0.83 -17.06 -24.99
C PHE A 129 1.25 -17.48 -26.40
N SER A 130 0.32 -17.86 -27.28
CA SER A 130 0.63 -18.10 -28.69
C SER A 130 0.91 -16.83 -29.48
N ILE A 131 0.50 -15.66 -28.98
CA ILE A 131 0.84 -14.36 -29.60
C ILE A 131 2.17 -13.86 -29.04
N PHE A 132 2.26 -13.74 -27.71
CA PHE A 132 3.52 -13.51 -27.02
C PHE A 132 3.45 -14.05 -25.59
N LYS A 133 4.53 -14.68 -25.13
CA LYS A 133 4.59 -15.30 -23.81
C LYS A 133 5.28 -14.39 -22.80
N PRO A 134 4.59 -13.92 -21.74
CA PRO A 134 5.20 -13.04 -20.76
C PRO A 134 6.11 -13.80 -19.78
N ARG A 135 7.15 -13.15 -19.26
CA ARG A 135 7.95 -13.70 -18.15
C ARG A 135 7.20 -13.63 -16.82
N SER A 136 6.30 -12.64 -16.67
CA SER A 136 5.47 -12.51 -15.47
C SER A 136 4.13 -11.85 -15.73
N ILE A 137 3.15 -12.20 -14.91
CA ILE A 137 1.80 -11.64 -14.91
C ILE A 137 1.58 -10.89 -13.59
N LEU A 138 1.04 -9.69 -13.68
CA LEU A 138 0.54 -8.90 -12.56
C LEU A 138 -0.99 -8.91 -12.61
N CYS A 139 -1.64 -9.42 -11.55
CA CYS A 139 -3.09 -9.40 -11.43
C CYS A 139 -3.53 -8.85 -10.07
N ASP A 140 -4.77 -8.37 -9.99
CA ASP A 140 -5.40 -8.18 -8.69
C ASP A 140 -5.76 -9.53 -8.06
N ARG A 141 -6.10 -9.54 -6.77
CA ARG A 141 -6.57 -10.72 -6.05
C ARG A 141 -7.98 -11.13 -6.47
N GLU A 142 -8.18 -11.47 -7.73
CA GLU A 142 -9.35 -12.24 -8.16
C GLU A 142 -9.11 -13.73 -7.90
N GLY A 143 -10.04 -14.37 -7.18
CA GLY A 143 -9.88 -15.75 -6.69
C GLY A 143 -9.63 -16.80 -7.79
N SER A 144 -10.08 -16.54 -9.02
CA SER A 144 -9.94 -17.47 -10.15
C SER A 144 -8.49 -17.67 -10.61
N PHE A 145 -7.65 -16.63 -10.54
CA PHE A 145 -6.23 -16.70 -10.92
C PHE A 145 -5.36 -17.50 -9.91
N PHE A 146 -5.88 -17.75 -8.70
CA PHE A 146 -5.19 -18.51 -7.66
C PHE A 146 -5.63 -19.98 -7.58
N SER A 147 -6.49 -20.41 -8.49
CA SER A 147 -6.81 -21.82 -8.61
C SER A 147 -5.54 -22.65 -8.87
N THR A 148 -5.51 -23.86 -8.33
CA THR A 148 -4.41 -24.82 -8.56
C THR A 148 -4.19 -25.04 -10.05
N LEU A 149 -5.26 -25.05 -10.84
CA LEU A 149 -5.24 -25.21 -12.29
C LEU A 149 -4.44 -24.10 -13.00
N ILE A 150 -4.69 -22.83 -12.67
CA ILE A 150 -3.96 -21.70 -13.27
C ILE A 150 -2.53 -21.65 -12.75
N SER A 151 -2.33 -21.89 -11.46
CA SER A 151 -1.00 -21.93 -10.84
C SER A 151 -0.10 -22.97 -11.50
N ASN A 152 -0.60 -24.19 -11.73
CA ASN A 152 0.13 -25.26 -12.41
C ASN A 152 0.43 -24.91 -13.87
N PHE A 153 -0.57 -24.40 -14.60
CA PHE A 153 -0.36 -23.97 -15.99
C PHE A 153 0.72 -22.89 -16.13
N LEU A 154 0.74 -21.90 -15.23
CA LEU A 154 1.76 -20.85 -15.23
C LEU A 154 3.15 -21.41 -14.88
N LYS A 155 3.23 -22.36 -13.93
CA LYS A 155 4.49 -23.05 -13.58
C LYS A 155 5.04 -23.87 -14.74
N GLU A 156 4.20 -24.69 -15.38
CA GLU A 156 4.56 -25.45 -16.60
C GLU A 156 5.09 -24.53 -17.71
N ASN A 157 4.57 -23.31 -17.77
CA ASN A 157 5.00 -22.30 -18.72
C ASN A 157 6.13 -21.39 -18.22
N ASN A 158 6.72 -21.62 -17.04
CA ASN A 158 7.76 -20.74 -16.48
C ASN A 158 7.34 -19.26 -16.37
N VAL A 159 6.06 -19.00 -16.12
CA VAL A 159 5.51 -17.64 -15.96
C VAL A 159 5.27 -17.34 -14.49
N LYS A 160 5.87 -16.27 -13.98
CA LYS A 160 5.70 -15.86 -12.57
C LYS A 160 4.43 -15.04 -12.38
N ILE A 161 3.63 -15.33 -11.36
CA ILE A 161 2.47 -14.51 -10.99
C ILE A 161 2.79 -13.59 -9.81
N TYR A 162 2.47 -12.30 -9.96
CA TYR A 162 2.60 -11.28 -8.94
C TYR A 162 1.23 -10.71 -8.59
N THR A 163 1.03 -10.45 -7.30
CA THR A 163 -0.23 -9.94 -6.75
C THR A 163 0.00 -8.63 -6.03
N GLN A 164 -1.05 -7.83 -5.87
CA GLN A 164 -0.94 -6.53 -5.18
C GLN A 164 -0.42 -6.59 -3.74
N LYS A 165 -0.49 -7.74 -3.04
CA LYS A 165 0.15 -7.90 -1.71
C LYS A 165 1.60 -8.37 -1.77
N SER A 166 2.05 -8.97 -2.87
CA SER A 166 3.40 -9.53 -2.97
C SER A 166 4.50 -8.47 -3.09
N ALA A 167 4.14 -7.21 -3.38
CA ALA A 167 5.10 -6.13 -3.24
C ALA A 167 4.47 -4.79 -2.77
N PRO A 168 5.17 -4.06 -1.88
CA PRO A 168 4.72 -2.86 -1.16
C PRO A 168 4.12 -1.71 -1.93
N THR A 169 4.33 -1.75 -3.23
CA THR A 169 4.15 -0.63 -4.14
C THR A 169 3.11 -0.96 -5.21
N LEU A 170 2.51 -2.18 -5.22
CA LEU A 170 1.60 -2.70 -6.27
C LEU A 170 0.16 -2.23 -6.22
N LYS A 171 -0.32 -1.71 -5.09
CA LYS A 171 -1.68 -1.16 -5.01
C LYS A 171 -1.97 -0.04 -6.03
N TRP A 172 -0.92 0.59 -6.57
CA TRP A 172 -1.02 1.67 -7.56
C TRP A 172 -0.56 1.24 -8.97
N LYS A 173 -0.13 -0.01 -9.13
CA LYS A 173 0.58 -0.48 -10.34
C LYS A 173 -0.36 -1.12 -11.36
N ASN A 174 -1.52 -1.63 -10.94
CA ASN A 174 -2.63 -1.89 -11.87
C ASN A 174 -3.19 -0.60 -12.50
N GLY A 175 -2.78 0.59 -12.03
CA GLY A 175 -3.15 1.86 -12.63
C GLY A 175 -2.72 2.01 -14.11
N MET A 176 -1.82 1.15 -14.62
CA MET A 176 -1.54 1.08 -16.06
C MET A 176 -2.67 0.39 -16.83
N ILE A 177 -3.09 -0.81 -16.39
CA ILE A 177 -4.21 -1.50 -17.02
C ILE A 177 -5.52 -0.75 -16.80
N GLU A 178 -5.76 -0.18 -15.62
CA GLU A 178 -6.96 0.63 -15.37
C GLU A 178 -7.08 1.82 -16.33
N ARG A 179 -5.96 2.53 -16.58
CA ARG A 179 -5.93 3.64 -17.54
C ARG A 179 -6.05 3.17 -18.99
N GLY A 180 -5.36 2.09 -19.35
CA GLY A 180 -5.47 1.48 -20.68
C GLY A 180 -6.90 1.02 -20.96
N LEU A 181 -7.50 0.32 -20.01
CA LEU A 181 -8.87 -0.18 -20.07
C LEU A 181 -9.90 0.94 -20.11
N ARG A 182 -9.70 2.03 -19.36
CA ARG A 182 -10.55 3.24 -19.48
C ARG A 182 -10.52 3.81 -20.90
N THR A 183 -9.35 3.85 -21.52
CA THR A 183 -9.19 4.35 -22.89
C THR A 183 -9.87 3.42 -23.89
N LEU A 184 -9.68 2.10 -23.73
CA LEU A 184 -10.36 1.10 -24.57
C LEU A 184 -11.88 1.17 -24.45
N LYS A 185 -12.41 1.29 -23.22
CA LYS A 185 -13.84 1.47 -22.96
C LYS A 185 -14.40 2.67 -23.73
N LEU A 186 -13.66 3.78 -23.74
CA LEU A 186 -14.06 4.98 -24.48
C LEU A 186 -14.03 4.73 -26.00
N ILE A 187 -12.95 4.13 -26.52
CA ILE A 187 -12.83 3.78 -27.95
C ILE A 187 -13.97 2.85 -28.36
N THR A 188 -14.29 1.82 -27.55
CA THR A 188 -15.41 0.91 -27.82
C THR A 188 -16.72 1.67 -27.93
N LYS A 189 -17.02 2.58 -26.99
CA LYS A 189 -18.25 3.38 -27.04
C LYS A 189 -18.32 4.27 -28.27
N GLN A 190 -17.25 4.99 -28.58
CA GLN A 190 -17.17 5.85 -29.76
C GLN A 190 -17.34 5.04 -31.05
N TYR A 191 -16.67 3.89 -31.15
CA TYR A 191 -16.77 3.00 -32.29
C TYR A 191 -18.18 2.44 -32.46
N CYS A 192 -18.86 2.08 -31.36
CA CYS A 192 -20.25 1.65 -31.42
C CYS A 192 -21.18 2.75 -31.92
N GLU A 193 -21.01 3.97 -31.42
CA GLU A 193 -21.86 5.11 -31.77
C GLU A 193 -21.69 5.50 -33.24
N GLU A 194 -20.44 5.64 -33.69
CA GLU A 194 -20.10 6.06 -35.06
C GLU A 194 -20.65 5.09 -36.12
N TYR A 195 -20.56 3.78 -35.85
CA TYR A 195 -20.92 2.74 -36.82
C TYR A 195 -22.26 2.06 -36.53
N GLY A 196 -23.05 2.55 -35.56
CA GLY A 196 -24.32 1.94 -35.16
C GLY A 196 -24.20 0.49 -34.67
N ILE A 197 -23.04 0.12 -34.09
CA ILE A 197 -22.75 -1.27 -33.70
C ILE A 197 -23.30 -1.56 -32.31
N THR A 198 -24.22 -2.52 -32.24
CA THR A 198 -24.81 -2.99 -30.98
C THR A 198 -23.97 -4.08 -30.32
N ARG A 199 -23.32 -4.93 -31.13
CA ARG A 199 -22.55 -6.10 -30.69
C ARG A 199 -21.05 -5.92 -30.93
N PHE A 200 -20.40 -5.20 -30.03
CA PHE A 200 -18.99 -4.83 -30.21
C PHE A 200 -17.99 -5.99 -30.03
N VAL A 201 -18.38 -7.11 -29.41
CA VAL A 201 -17.47 -8.25 -29.19
C VAL A 201 -16.93 -8.85 -30.49
N ASP A 202 -17.64 -8.66 -31.60
CA ASP A 202 -17.21 -9.14 -32.92
C ASP A 202 -16.24 -8.16 -33.60
N HIS A 203 -16.16 -6.92 -33.10
CA HIS A 203 -15.29 -5.85 -33.60
C HIS A 203 -14.07 -5.58 -32.71
N LEU A 204 -13.80 -6.44 -31.72
CA LEU A 204 -12.67 -6.26 -30.79
C LEU A 204 -11.33 -6.13 -31.50
N LYS A 205 -11.13 -6.80 -32.64
CA LYS A 205 -9.91 -6.67 -33.44
C LYS A 205 -9.69 -5.23 -33.92
N ASN A 206 -10.74 -4.57 -34.43
CA ASN A 206 -10.67 -3.19 -34.91
C ASN A 206 -10.44 -2.23 -33.74
N ILE A 207 -11.17 -2.41 -32.64
CA ILE A 207 -11.03 -1.61 -31.42
C ILE A 207 -9.61 -1.70 -30.86
N MET A 208 -9.05 -2.91 -30.78
CA MET A 208 -7.66 -3.12 -30.36
C MET A 208 -6.67 -2.49 -31.33
N SER A 209 -6.91 -2.57 -32.64
CA SER A 209 -6.06 -1.95 -33.66
C SER A 209 -5.99 -0.43 -33.49
N ILE A 210 -7.14 0.22 -33.29
CA ILE A 210 -7.22 1.67 -33.03
C ILE A 210 -6.36 2.06 -31.82
N TYR A 211 -6.42 1.28 -30.73
CA TYR A 211 -5.61 1.54 -29.54
C TYR A 211 -4.11 1.29 -29.80
N ASN A 212 -3.78 0.14 -30.39
CA ASN A 212 -2.40 -0.34 -30.52
C ASN A 212 -1.60 0.41 -31.60
N LEU A 213 -2.26 1.04 -32.57
CA LEU A 213 -1.63 1.86 -33.61
C LEU A 213 -1.53 3.34 -33.22
N ARG A 214 -2.30 3.80 -32.24
CA ARG A 214 -2.26 5.18 -31.79
C ARG A 214 -1.01 5.45 -30.95
N VAL A 215 -0.27 6.50 -31.29
CA VAL A 215 0.90 6.93 -30.51
C VAL A 215 0.50 7.21 -29.06
N ASN A 216 1.20 6.56 -28.13
CA ASN A 216 0.98 6.75 -26.71
C ASN A 216 1.86 7.90 -26.21
N ARG A 217 1.23 8.98 -25.73
CA ARG A 217 1.93 10.18 -25.22
C ARG A 217 3.01 9.89 -24.17
N SER A 218 2.83 8.84 -23.35
CA SER A 218 3.80 8.53 -22.29
C SER A 218 5.05 7.83 -22.79
N THR A 219 4.96 7.03 -23.86
CA THR A 219 6.10 6.32 -24.43
C THR A 219 6.71 7.07 -25.61
N GLY A 220 5.90 7.83 -26.36
CA GLY A 220 6.28 8.47 -27.62
C GLY A 220 6.04 7.59 -28.85
N TYR A 221 5.66 6.33 -28.66
CA TYR A 221 5.51 5.32 -29.70
C TYR A 221 4.09 4.73 -29.69
N SER A 222 3.65 4.17 -30.83
CA SER A 222 2.45 3.34 -30.81
C SER A 222 2.73 2.02 -30.06
N PRO A 223 1.74 1.45 -29.34
CA PRO A 223 1.96 0.20 -28.63
C PRO A 223 2.42 -0.96 -29.51
N LYS A 224 1.95 -1.04 -30.76
CA LYS A 224 2.37 -2.06 -31.73
C LYS A 224 3.83 -1.89 -32.13
N GLU A 225 4.21 -0.67 -32.49
CA GLU A 225 5.59 -0.34 -32.86
C GLU A 225 6.56 -0.64 -31.72
N LEU A 226 6.26 -0.17 -30.50
CA LEU A 226 7.12 -0.37 -29.35
C LEU A 226 7.19 -1.85 -28.88
N HIS A 227 6.28 -2.71 -29.34
CA HIS A 227 6.32 -4.13 -29.01
C HIS A 227 7.15 -4.95 -30.00
N PHE A 228 7.16 -4.57 -31.28
CA PHE A 228 7.70 -5.40 -32.36
C PHE A 228 8.90 -4.78 -33.10
N SER A 229 9.06 -3.45 -33.10
CA SER A 229 10.19 -2.79 -33.77
C SER A 229 11.44 -2.79 -32.88
N LYS A 230 12.52 -3.40 -33.37
CA LYS A 230 13.80 -3.47 -32.64
C LYS A 230 14.36 -2.07 -32.34
N ASP A 231 14.27 -1.15 -33.30
CA ASP A 231 14.81 0.20 -33.16
C ASP A 231 14.03 1.00 -32.11
N ALA A 232 12.70 0.93 -32.16
CA ALA A 232 11.84 1.58 -31.16
C ALA A 232 12.06 1.02 -29.75
N ILE A 233 12.26 -0.30 -29.64
CA ILE A 233 12.59 -0.96 -28.37
C ILE A 233 13.94 -0.44 -27.83
N ALA A 234 14.98 -0.42 -28.66
CA ALA A 234 16.33 -0.01 -28.26
C ALA A 234 16.39 1.47 -27.84
N ASP A 235 15.74 2.35 -28.60
CA ASP A 235 15.65 3.77 -28.24
C ASP A 235 14.91 3.96 -26.91
N TYR A 236 13.74 3.34 -26.76
CA TYR A 236 12.97 3.47 -25.53
C TYR A 236 13.69 2.85 -24.32
N GLN A 237 14.41 1.75 -24.49
CA GLN A 237 15.29 1.17 -23.46
C GLN A 237 16.39 2.14 -23.03
N THR A 238 16.99 2.84 -23.99
CA THR A 238 18.02 3.85 -23.72
C THR A 238 17.44 5.00 -22.92
N LYS A 239 16.27 5.51 -23.32
CA LYS A 239 15.52 6.53 -22.59
C LYS A 239 15.20 6.10 -21.15
N LEU A 240 14.70 4.88 -20.95
CA LEU A 240 14.41 4.34 -19.62
C LEU A 240 15.68 4.20 -18.76
N SER A 241 16.78 3.77 -19.35
CA SER A 241 18.06 3.62 -18.66
C SER A 241 18.61 4.98 -18.22
N ASN A 242 18.51 5.99 -19.07
CA ASN A 242 18.88 7.37 -18.74
C ASN A 242 18.01 7.93 -17.60
N GLU A 243 16.69 7.70 -17.62
CA GLU A 243 15.80 8.08 -16.51
C GLU A 243 16.19 7.40 -15.19
N LEU A 244 16.55 6.12 -15.25
CA LEU A 244 17.00 5.35 -14.09
C LEU A 244 18.32 5.87 -13.53
N ASN A 245 19.29 6.18 -14.38
CA ASN A 245 20.59 6.72 -13.99
C ASN A 245 20.45 8.11 -13.36
N GLN A 246 19.64 9.00 -13.96
CA GLN A 246 19.35 10.32 -13.40
C GLN A 246 18.64 10.24 -12.04
N SER A 247 17.72 9.28 -11.89
CA SER A 247 17.02 9.00 -10.64
C SER A 247 17.97 8.52 -9.54
N ALA A 248 18.94 7.65 -9.89
CA ALA A 248 19.97 7.18 -8.97
C ALA A 248 20.90 8.31 -8.52
N ALA A 249 21.30 9.20 -9.44
CA ALA A 249 22.16 10.35 -9.14
C ALA A 249 21.49 11.37 -8.20
N LYS A 250 20.16 11.53 -8.30
CA LYS A 250 19.38 12.48 -7.48
C LYS A 250 18.81 11.85 -6.20
N MET A 251 19.35 10.72 -5.74
CA MET A 251 18.76 10.02 -4.59
C MET A 251 18.93 10.82 -3.30
N GLU A 252 17.81 11.35 -2.78
CA GLU A 252 17.78 12.15 -1.55
C GLU A 252 18.23 11.33 -0.33
N LYS A 253 19.02 11.95 0.54
CA LYS A 253 19.19 11.46 1.92
C LYS A 253 17.87 11.68 2.66
N GLY A 254 17.19 10.59 3.00
CA GLY A 254 15.99 10.64 3.83
C GLY A 254 16.28 11.16 5.24
N ASP A 255 15.28 11.75 5.87
CA ASP A 255 15.31 12.26 7.25
C ASP A 255 15.05 11.19 8.32
N LEU A 256 14.62 9.99 7.90
CA LEU A 256 14.38 8.84 8.76
C LEU A 256 15.55 7.87 8.72
N GLN A 257 15.89 7.33 9.89
CA GLN A 257 17.01 6.42 10.11
C GLN A 257 16.54 5.07 10.69
N LEU A 258 17.41 4.05 10.61
CA LEU A 258 17.17 2.78 11.29
C LEU A 258 17.04 3.01 12.80
N GLY A 259 16.05 2.38 13.44
CA GLY A 259 15.76 2.58 14.85
C GLY A 259 14.86 3.78 15.17
N ASP A 260 14.54 4.64 14.21
CA ASP A 260 13.58 5.73 14.44
C ASP A 260 12.18 5.20 14.77
N TYR A 261 11.50 5.90 15.67
CA TYR A 261 10.14 5.59 16.08
C TYR A 261 9.13 6.34 15.20
N VAL A 262 8.13 5.63 14.71
CA VAL A 262 7.15 6.13 13.76
C VAL A 262 5.74 5.64 14.02
N ARG A 263 4.75 6.47 13.69
CA ARG A 263 3.36 6.05 13.45
C ARG A 263 3.18 5.84 11.94
N PHE A 264 2.33 4.90 11.54
CA PHE A 264 2.03 4.66 10.13
C PHE A 264 0.64 5.16 9.76
N LYS A 265 0.46 5.51 8.48
CA LYS A 265 -0.82 5.96 7.94
C LYS A 265 -1.86 4.84 7.92
N VAL A 266 -2.99 5.05 8.58
CA VAL A 266 -4.09 4.07 8.61
C VAL A 266 -4.84 4.09 7.28
N LEU A 267 -5.23 2.91 6.78
CA LEU A 267 -6.08 2.82 5.58
C LEU A 267 -7.44 3.43 5.88
N ALA A 268 -7.90 4.32 4.99
CA ALA A 268 -9.26 4.84 5.07
C ALA A 268 -10.25 3.72 4.79
N ARG A 269 -11.31 3.63 5.59
CA ARG A 269 -12.48 2.80 5.27
C ARG A 269 -13.30 3.46 4.16
N GLN A 270 -14.11 2.68 3.45
CA GLN A 270 -15.16 3.27 2.61
C GLN A 270 -16.03 4.15 3.52
N PHE A 271 -16.28 5.41 3.12
CA PHE A 271 -16.97 6.44 3.91
C PHE A 271 -16.23 6.97 5.15
N ALA A 272 -14.89 6.89 5.18
CA ALA A 272 -14.11 7.50 6.27
C ALA A 272 -14.37 9.01 6.38
N LYS A 273 -14.73 9.48 7.58
CA LYS A 273 -14.96 10.91 7.85
C LYS A 273 -13.63 11.66 7.96
N GLU A 274 -13.63 12.96 7.63
CA GLU A 274 -12.44 13.81 7.75
C GLU A 274 -11.93 13.94 9.20
N THR A 275 -12.80 13.68 10.18
CA THR A 275 -12.48 13.68 11.61
C THR A 275 -11.84 12.39 12.11
N GLU A 276 -11.59 11.41 11.23
CA GLU A 276 -10.91 10.17 11.61
C GLU A 276 -9.39 10.35 11.77
N LYS A 277 -8.80 9.53 12.64
CA LYS A 277 -7.36 9.51 12.86
C LYS A 277 -6.64 9.11 11.57
N THR A 278 -5.62 9.88 11.21
CA THR A 278 -4.82 9.65 10.01
C THR A 278 -3.69 8.65 10.25
N PHE A 279 -3.07 8.70 11.43
CA PHE A 279 -1.95 7.84 11.81
C PHE A 279 -2.31 6.88 12.94
N SER A 280 -1.56 5.79 13.04
CA SER A 280 -1.73 4.75 14.06
C SER A 280 -1.53 5.28 15.48
N ARG A 281 -2.33 4.79 16.44
CA ARG A 281 -2.09 5.04 17.87
C ARG A 281 -0.87 4.28 18.40
N SER A 282 -0.55 3.14 17.85
CA SER A 282 0.68 2.44 18.23
C SER A 282 1.88 3.02 17.47
N VAL A 283 3.02 3.07 18.17
CA VAL A 283 4.32 3.46 17.64
C VAL A 283 5.12 2.21 17.27
N HIS A 284 5.85 2.32 16.17
CA HIS A 284 6.61 1.24 15.54
C HIS A 284 8.04 1.73 15.31
N ILE A 285 8.96 0.82 15.02
CA ILE A 285 10.38 1.11 14.81
C ILE A 285 10.74 0.81 13.36
N ILE A 286 11.56 1.66 12.75
CA ILE A 286 12.10 1.39 11.41
C ILE A 286 13.18 0.31 11.51
N THR A 287 12.95 -0.82 10.85
CA THR A 287 13.87 -1.98 10.85
C THR A 287 14.66 -2.12 9.56
N GLN A 288 14.18 -1.55 8.45
CA GLN A 288 14.87 -1.62 7.17
C GLN A 288 14.61 -0.37 6.34
N ILE A 289 15.64 0.11 5.65
CA ILE A 289 15.55 1.19 4.66
C ILE A 289 16.06 0.64 3.33
N LYS A 290 15.24 0.71 2.28
CA LYS A 290 15.68 0.39 0.92
C LYS A 290 15.94 1.68 0.16
N LYS A 291 17.16 1.77 -0.40
CA LYS A 291 17.62 2.85 -1.28
C LYS A 291 16.94 2.75 -2.65
N THR A 292 15.71 3.23 -2.71
CA THR A 292 14.91 3.35 -3.95
C THR A 292 14.58 4.81 -4.20
N ASP A 293 14.00 5.13 -5.37
CA ASP A 293 13.48 6.47 -5.64
C ASP A 293 11.93 6.48 -5.64
N PRO A 294 11.28 7.06 -4.62
CA PRO A 294 11.85 7.56 -3.36
C PRO A 294 12.18 6.42 -2.37
N LEU A 295 12.84 6.74 -1.26
CA LEU A 295 13.18 5.77 -0.21
C LEU A 295 11.92 5.08 0.35
N VAL A 296 12.06 3.80 0.69
CA VAL A 296 11.00 3.02 1.32
C VAL A 296 11.48 2.32 2.59
N TYR A 297 10.59 2.21 3.57
CA TYR A 297 10.90 1.84 4.95
C TYR A 297 10.09 0.62 5.39
N ARG A 298 10.70 -0.36 6.06
CA ARG A 298 9.98 -1.43 6.77
C ARG A 298 9.90 -1.05 8.24
N ILE A 299 8.72 -1.27 8.83
CA ILE A 299 8.45 -0.96 10.23
C ILE A 299 8.11 -2.23 10.99
N PHE A 300 8.43 -2.24 12.27
CA PHE A 300 8.09 -3.31 13.20
C PHE A 300 7.45 -2.74 14.47
N PRO A 301 6.40 -3.36 15.02
CA PRO A 301 5.60 -4.45 14.42
C PRO A 301 4.96 -4.08 13.07
N THR A 302 4.79 -5.04 12.17
CA THR A 302 4.17 -4.76 10.87
C THR A 302 2.67 -5.07 10.93
N PRO A 303 1.78 -4.13 10.55
CA PRO A 303 0.34 -4.38 10.52
C PRO A 303 -0.05 -5.45 9.48
N PRO A 304 -0.90 -6.46 9.81
CA PRO A 304 -1.21 -7.57 8.90
C PRO A 304 -1.90 -7.15 7.59
N ASP A 305 -2.70 -6.08 7.65
CA ASP A 305 -3.39 -5.50 6.50
C ASP A 305 -2.48 -4.61 5.64
N GLN A 306 -1.29 -4.25 6.14
CA GLN A 306 -0.28 -3.48 5.43
C GLN A 306 1.13 -4.06 5.61
N ASP A 307 1.30 -5.38 5.42
CA ASP A 307 2.63 -6.00 5.32
C ASP A 307 3.33 -5.57 4.03
N ARG A 308 4.02 -4.44 4.14
CA ARG A 308 4.73 -3.78 3.05
C ARG A 308 5.77 -2.79 3.58
N PHE A 309 6.56 -2.28 2.64
CA PHE A 309 7.32 -1.06 2.83
C PHE A 309 6.41 0.16 2.71
N PHE A 310 6.71 1.17 3.51
CA PHE A 310 6.04 2.45 3.59
C PHE A 310 6.89 3.53 2.91
N TYR A 311 6.24 4.49 2.27
CA TYR A 311 6.90 5.72 1.84
C TYR A 311 7.06 6.68 3.02
N ARG A 312 7.98 7.65 2.89
CA ARG A 312 8.21 8.66 3.93
C ARG A 312 6.93 9.40 4.36
N ASN A 313 6.08 9.79 3.41
CA ASN A 313 4.82 10.50 3.66
C ASN A 313 3.74 9.62 4.32
N GLU A 314 3.97 8.32 4.44
CA GLU A 314 3.08 7.38 5.14
C GLU A 314 3.56 7.11 6.57
N LEU A 315 4.68 7.69 6.98
CA LEU A 315 5.26 7.57 8.30
C LEU A 315 5.32 8.93 8.99
N PHE A 316 5.09 8.94 10.30
CA PHE A 316 5.17 10.11 11.14
C PHE A 316 6.17 9.85 12.27
N LYS A 317 7.31 10.57 12.27
CA LYS A 317 8.38 10.41 13.27
C LYS A 317 7.93 10.89 14.65
N ILE A 318 8.27 10.13 15.68
CA ILE A 318 8.05 10.42 17.09
C ILE A 318 9.39 10.32 17.81
N ASP A 319 9.65 11.23 18.75
CA ASP A 319 10.85 11.15 19.57
C ASP A 319 10.67 10.15 20.71
N LYS A 320 11.71 9.35 20.98
CA LYS A 320 11.69 8.27 21.97
C LYS A 320 11.21 8.74 23.35
N ASP A 321 11.69 9.92 23.79
CA ASP A 321 11.40 10.47 25.12
C ASP A 321 9.92 10.80 25.35
N PHE A 322 9.12 10.85 24.28
CA PHE A 322 7.69 11.18 24.34
C PHE A 322 6.79 9.94 24.13
N ILE A 323 7.38 8.75 23.98
CA ILE A 323 6.65 7.51 23.84
C ILE A 323 6.21 7.06 25.23
N THR A 324 4.91 6.93 25.42
CA THR A 324 4.35 6.39 26.66
C THR A 324 4.03 4.91 26.49
N ARG A 325 3.82 4.20 27.61
CA ARG A 325 3.34 2.81 27.57
C ARG A 325 2.09 2.62 26.74
N ARG A 326 1.22 3.64 26.65
CA ARG A 326 -0.03 3.63 25.86
C ARG A 326 0.21 3.61 24.35
N ASP A 327 1.40 3.97 23.91
CA ASP A 327 1.81 3.97 22.51
C ASP A 327 2.46 2.64 22.09
N ILE A 328 2.87 1.81 23.05
CA ILE A 328 3.53 0.53 22.78
C ILE A 328 2.47 -0.49 22.29
N PRO A 329 2.74 -1.17 21.15
CA PRO A 329 1.90 -2.26 20.67
C PRO A 329 1.77 -3.41 21.68
N VAL A 330 0.64 -4.11 21.62
CA VAL A 330 0.41 -5.33 22.39
C VAL A 330 0.95 -6.52 21.60
N GLU A 331 1.86 -7.27 22.20
CA GLU A 331 2.38 -8.51 21.60
C GLU A 331 1.31 -9.60 21.60
N LYS A 332 0.77 -9.89 22.79
CA LYS A 332 -0.30 -10.86 22.99
C LYS A 332 -1.09 -10.53 24.24
N VAL A 333 -2.31 -11.01 24.29
CA VAL A 333 -3.07 -11.09 25.52
C VAL A 333 -2.71 -12.39 26.23
N VAL A 334 -2.50 -12.31 27.54
CA VAL A 334 -2.02 -13.44 28.35
C VAL A 334 -3.15 -14.01 29.20
N ALA A 335 -3.99 -13.13 29.73
CA ALA A 335 -5.13 -13.51 30.56
C ALA A 335 -6.25 -12.48 30.43
N SER A 336 -7.43 -12.84 30.91
CA SER A 336 -8.53 -11.89 31.12
C SER A 336 -9.17 -12.15 32.49
N LYS A 337 -9.70 -11.11 33.12
CA LYS A 337 -10.51 -11.24 34.34
C LYS A 337 -11.73 -10.33 34.27
N LYS A 338 -12.81 -10.78 34.89
CA LYS A 338 -14.05 -9.99 35.05
C LYS A 338 -13.99 -9.26 36.38
N LEU A 339 -14.23 -7.96 36.36
CA LEU A 339 -14.33 -7.12 37.53
C LEU A 339 -15.72 -7.30 38.19
N PRO A 340 -15.88 -6.93 39.48
CA PRO A 340 -17.16 -7.03 40.18
C PRO A 340 -18.30 -6.26 39.50
N ASN A 341 -17.98 -5.16 38.81
CA ASN A 341 -18.92 -4.37 38.01
C ASN A 341 -19.31 -5.03 36.67
N GLY A 342 -18.82 -6.24 36.38
CA GLY A 342 -19.07 -6.98 35.16
C GLY A 342 -18.12 -6.69 34.00
N GLU A 343 -17.26 -5.68 34.09
CA GLU A 343 -16.32 -5.32 33.02
C GLU A 343 -15.18 -6.34 32.88
N LYS A 344 -14.84 -6.71 31.64
CA LYS A 344 -13.66 -7.53 31.36
C LYS A 344 -12.42 -6.65 31.18
N ILE A 345 -11.34 -7.04 31.84
CA ILE A 345 -9.99 -6.48 31.62
C ILE A 345 -9.02 -7.59 31.20
N TYR A 346 -8.03 -7.21 30.41
CA TYR A 346 -7.11 -8.13 29.73
C TYR A 346 -5.69 -7.85 30.18
N GLU A 347 -4.96 -8.88 30.63
CA GLU A 347 -3.53 -8.79 30.90
C GLU A 347 -2.78 -8.88 29.57
N CYS A 348 -2.05 -7.84 29.21
CA CYS A 348 -1.38 -7.72 27.94
C CYS A 348 0.14 -7.70 28.11
N ALA A 349 0.84 -8.53 27.34
CA ALA A 349 2.27 -8.39 27.13
C ALA A 349 2.50 -7.31 26.07
N LEU A 350 3.32 -6.30 26.38
CA LEU A 350 3.67 -5.24 25.44
C LEU A 350 4.98 -5.57 24.74
N VAL A 351 5.09 -5.18 23.46
CA VAL A 351 6.28 -5.49 22.65
C VAL A 351 7.53 -4.88 23.28
N GLY A 352 8.50 -5.74 23.63
CA GLY A 352 9.79 -5.33 24.17
C GLY A 352 9.80 -4.91 25.64
N GLU A 353 8.67 -5.00 26.34
CA GLU A 353 8.55 -4.70 27.78
C GLU A 353 8.55 -5.98 28.62
N LYS A 354 9.25 -5.96 29.76
CA LYS A 354 9.21 -7.07 30.72
C LYS A 354 7.92 -7.09 31.54
N LYS A 355 7.33 -5.92 31.81
CA LYS A 355 6.13 -5.78 32.64
C LYS A 355 4.88 -5.88 31.79
N ARG A 356 3.88 -6.61 32.28
CA ARG A 356 2.54 -6.70 31.68
C ARG A 356 1.68 -5.52 32.13
N GLU A 357 0.63 -5.23 31.37
CA GLU A 357 -0.33 -4.16 31.68
C GLU A 357 -1.76 -4.71 31.59
N TRP A 358 -2.61 -4.36 32.56
CA TRP A 358 -4.04 -4.65 32.50
C TRP A 358 -4.75 -3.55 31.71
N LEU A 359 -5.44 -3.93 30.64
CA LEU A 359 -6.15 -3.03 29.75
C LEU A 359 -7.64 -3.33 29.72
N THR A 360 -8.47 -2.28 29.71
CA THR A 360 -9.90 -2.41 29.39
C THR A 360 -10.09 -2.76 27.92
N LEU A 361 -11.24 -3.33 27.55
CA LEU A 361 -11.58 -3.60 26.16
C LEU A 361 -11.47 -2.34 25.28
N GLN A 362 -11.91 -1.19 25.80
CA GLN A 362 -11.83 0.08 25.07
C GLN A 362 -10.39 0.53 24.83
N SER A 363 -9.50 0.37 25.82
CA SER A 363 -8.07 0.66 25.66
C SER A 363 -7.44 -0.29 24.64
N LEU A 364 -7.77 -1.58 24.74
CA LEU A 364 -7.27 -2.62 23.84
C LEU A 364 -7.69 -2.39 22.38
N LYS A 365 -8.95 -2.00 22.13
CA LYS A 365 -9.47 -1.62 20.80
C LYS A 365 -8.69 -0.49 20.12
N THR A 366 -8.00 0.36 20.90
CA THR A 366 -7.21 1.45 20.36
C THR A 366 -5.75 1.09 20.07
N ARG A 367 -5.27 -0.08 20.53
CA ARG A 367 -3.90 -0.53 20.35
C ARG A 367 -3.77 -1.51 19.19
N PHE A 368 -2.60 -1.52 18.57
CA PHE A 368 -2.21 -2.57 17.65
C PHE A 368 -1.85 -3.85 18.42
N ILE A 369 -2.38 -5.00 17.98
CA ILE A 369 -2.14 -6.31 18.59
C ILE A 369 -1.47 -7.21 17.55
N LEU A 370 -0.30 -7.78 17.87
CA LEU A 370 0.45 -8.63 16.95
C LEU A 370 -0.23 -9.99 16.79
N PHE A 371 -0.50 -10.65 17.90
CA PHE A 371 -1.08 -11.98 17.95
C PHE A 371 -2.43 -11.95 18.69
N PRO A 372 -3.52 -11.52 18.04
CA PRO A 372 -4.84 -11.57 18.66
C PRO A 372 -5.25 -13.04 18.93
N ASP A 373 -5.84 -13.31 20.10
CA ASP A 373 -6.53 -14.57 20.39
C ASP A 373 -7.84 -14.69 19.61
N ALA A 374 -8.25 -15.91 19.31
CA ALA A 374 -9.47 -16.18 18.54
C ALA A 374 -10.70 -15.56 19.24
N ASP A 375 -10.81 -15.72 20.56
CA ASP A 375 -11.92 -15.19 21.38
C ASP A 375 -11.90 -13.66 21.50
N ILE A 376 -10.71 -13.07 21.47
CA ILE A 376 -10.52 -11.62 21.49
C ILE A 376 -10.80 -11.05 20.09
N SER A 377 -10.52 -11.81 19.04
CA SER A 377 -10.88 -11.43 17.68
C SER A 377 -12.39 -11.25 17.58
N THR A 378 -13.21 -12.16 18.11
CA THR A 378 -14.67 -12.03 18.10
C THR A 378 -15.18 -10.81 18.88
N ASP A 379 -14.60 -10.49 20.04
CA ASP A 379 -14.96 -9.30 20.84
C ASP A 379 -14.46 -7.96 20.25
N LEU A 380 -13.36 -7.98 19.48
CA LEU A 380 -12.81 -6.83 18.75
C LEU A 380 -13.44 -6.66 17.36
N LEU A 381 -13.94 -7.76 16.76
CA LEU A 381 -14.52 -7.85 15.43
C LEU A 381 -16.04 -7.67 15.48
N GLN A 382 -16.49 -6.43 15.66
CA GLN A 382 -17.75 -6.02 15.05
C GLN A 382 -17.58 -5.29 13.71
N LYS A 383 -16.37 -4.89 13.28
CA LYS A 383 -16.20 -4.11 12.03
C LYS A 383 -14.87 -4.27 11.29
N THR A 384 -14.33 -5.48 11.11
CA THR A 384 -13.34 -5.71 10.04
C THR A 384 -13.59 -7.03 9.30
N HIS A 385 -14.09 -6.94 8.09
CA HIS A 385 -14.01 -8.01 7.10
C HIS A 385 -12.56 -8.26 6.71
N ASN A 386 -12.08 -9.46 7.03
CA ASN A 386 -11.41 -10.41 6.15
C ASN A 386 -10.51 -11.30 7.01
N ARG A 387 -10.90 -12.57 7.15
CA ARG A 387 -10.03 -13.64 7.68
C ARG A 387 -8.74 -13.67 6.85
N SER A 388 -7.68 -13.03 7.33
CA SER A 388 -6.34 -13.41 6.90
C SER A 388 -6.00 -14.70 7.61
N MET A 389 -6.19 -15.83 6.92
CA MET A 389 -5.64 -17.12 7.35
C MET A 389 -4.11 -17.10 7.18
N ILE A 390 -3.43 -16.32 8.00
CA ILE A 390 -2.03 -16.58 8.32
C ILE A 390 -2.08 -17.18 9.72
N THR A 391 -1.75 -18.47 9.82
CA THR A 391 -1.74 -19.16 11.11
C THR A 391 -0.74 -18.47 12.05
N ARG A 392 -1.03 -18.47 13.35
CA ARG A 392 -0.12 -17.95 14.41
C ARG A 392 1.33 -18.43 14.21
N LYS A 393 1.48 -19.68 13.76
CA LYS A 393 2.75 -20.32 13.45
C LYS A 393 3.49 -19.60 12.31
N GLN A 394 2.83 -19.28 11.21
CA GLN A 394 3.45 -18.66 10.05
C GLN A 394 3.78 -17.17 10.26
N GLN A 395 2.98 -16.47 11.06
CA GLN A 395 3.34 -15.12 11.53
C GLN A 395 4.58 -15.15 12.44
N ARG A 396 4.68 -16.13 13.33
CA ARG A 396 5.82 -16.33 14.24
C ARG A 396 7.09 -16.79 13.49
N GLU A 397 6.97 -17.57 12.42
CA GLU A 397 8.09 -17.95 11.57
C GLU A 397 8.62 -16.76 10.75
N ASN A 398 7.73 -15.91 10.22
CA ASN A 398 8.13 -14.66 9.57
C ASN A 398 8.79 -13.68 10.58
N TYR A 399 8.29 -13.65 11.81
CA TYR A 399 8.86 -12.89 12.94
C TYR A 399 10.30 -13.29 13.27
N LEU A 400 10.61 -14.60 13.25
CA LEU A 400 11.96 -15.11 13.48
C LEU A 400 12.89 -14.91 12.26
N LYS A 401 12.36 -14.94 11.03
CA LYS A 401 13.12 -14.73 9.78
C LYS A 401 13.56 -13.28 9.56
N ASP A 402 12.80 -12.29 10.05
CA ASP A 402 13.15 -10.87 9.96
C ASP A 402 14.26 -10.44 10.97
N GLY A 403 14.94 -11.40 11.61
CA GLY A 403 16.09 -11.15 12.49
C GLY A 403 15.74 -10.58 13.87
N VAL A 404 14.45 -10.41 14.17
CA VAL A 404 13.99 -9.93 15.48
C VAL A 404 13.77 -11.13 16.39
N THR A 405 14.86 -11.65 16.96
CA THR A 405 14.72 -12.50 18.15
C THR A 405 14.33 -11.62 19.33
N THR A 406 13.49 -12.13 20.23
CA THR A 406 13.16 -11.51 21.53
C THR A 406 14.40 -11.25 22.42
N ARG A 407 15.58 -11.71 22.00
CA ARG A 407 16.91 -11.43 22.59
C ARG A 407 17.72 -10.33 21.88
N SER A 408 17.20 -9.71 20.81
CA SER A 408 17.90 -8.66 20.04
C SER A 408 17.77 -7.26 20.66
N GLN A 409 17.86 -7.15 22.00
CA GLN A 409 18.20 -5.89 22.68
C GLN A 409 19.72 -5.76 22.92
N THR A 410 20.52 -6.78 22.57
CA THR A 410 21.97 -6.79 22.89
C THR A 410 22.88 -6.32 21.74
N ILE A 411 22.38 -6.12 20.51
CA ILE A 411 23.26 -5.81 19.35
C ILE A 411 23.40 -4.29 19.08
N VAL A 412 22.70 -3.41 19.80
CA VAL A 412 22.86 -1.94 19.63
C VAL A 412 23.84 -1.32 20.65
N GLN A 413 24.49 -2.12 21.51
CA GLN A 413 25.49 -1.63 22.48
C GLN A 413 26.94 -2.11 22.24
N LYS A 414 27.22 -2.93 21.22
CA LYS A 414 28.59 -3.32 20.86
C LYS A 414 28.77 -3.26 19.35
N GLY A 415 29.34 -2.15 18.88
CA GLY A 415 29.64 -1.92 17.47
C GLY A 415 30.06 -0.49 17.14
N VAL A 416 30.58 0.25 18.12
CA VAL A 416 31.50 1.37 17.90
C VAL A 416 32.72 1.01 18.73
N LYS A 417 33.68 0.32 18.10
CA LYS A 417 35.10 0.37 18.40
C LYS A 417 35.86 -0.44 17.34
N ASN A 418 36.73 0.30 16.68
CA ASN A 418 37.73 -0.02 15.65
C ASN A 418 37.18 -0.26 14.25
#